data_AF-A0A821MR47-F1
#
_entry.id   AF-A0A821MR47-F1
#
_cell.length_a   1.000
_cell.length_b   1.000
_cell.length_c   1.000
_cell.angle_alpha   90.00
_cell.angle_beta   90.00
_cell.angle_gamma   90.00
#
_symmetry.space_group_name_H-M   'P 1'
#
loop_
_entity.id
_entity.type
_entity.pdbx_description
1 polymer ?
#
loop_
_entity_poly.entity_id
_entity_poly.type
_entity_poly.pdbx_seq_one_letter_code
_entity_poly.pdbx_strand_id
1 'polypeptide(L)'
;KVNPITIYNIWHRIINFNVTSTENYPYHHMSPSNRRGFIYKGLFVLPRQSCSLYTTTRNYTNYPNGSHRLEQYLMGGKLFRIILTNPISIFMSHNVNYGHDRLGNYVFSKLIYLISTWTRIKFSHDLSTSELAQKYFYDYYPDEQMPIFTNPCHDQMLMNLWNGNHSMCRIFPQFLIVGPQKTGTTALYSMLSQHPDLHPSKKNFITYEELQFFSNDTIYLNGINWYLNQFDSDNIVSEWSMNFEKSATYFDSILAMKRIKALLPHIRLVMMLTEPGARAYSRYQVRYNNHIYDRKCFF
;
A
#
# COMPACT_ATOMS: atom_id res chain seq x y z
N LYS A 1 11.81 -15.56 -4.16
CA LYS A 1 11.83 -14.09 -4.36
C LYS A 1 11.74 -13.43 -2.98
N VAL A 2 12.38 -12.29 -2.75
CA VAL A 2 12.38 -11.66 -1.41
C VAL A 2 11.23 -10.67 -1.30
N ASN A 3 10.52 -10.67 -0.17
CA ASN A 3 9.44 -9.73 0.12
C ASN A 3 9.97 -8.28 0.08
N PRO A 4 9.35 -7.36 -0.69
CA PRO A 4 9.82 -5.96 -0.80
C PRO A 4 10.01 -5.24 0.54
N ILE A 5 9.14 -5.50 1.52
CA ILE A 5 9.24 -4.91 2.86
C ILE A 5 10.55 -5.32 3.55
N THR A 6 10.94 -6.60 3.40
CA THR A 6 12.21 -7.11 3.93
C THR A 6 13.39 -6.42 3.26
N ILE A 7 13.32 -6.22 1.94
CA ILE A 7 14.35 -5.50 1.17
C ILE A 7 14.48 -4.06 1.66
N TYR A 8 13.38 -3.34 1.82
CA TYR A 8 13.40 -1.94 2.29
C TYR A 8 13.98 -1.81 3.70
N ASN A 9 13.64 -2.73 4.61
CA ASN A 9 14.24 -2.76 5.95
C ASN A 9 15.76 -2.99 5.89
N ILE A 10 16.24 -3.86 5.00
CA ILE A 10 17.67 -4.14 4.83
C ILE A 10 18.41 -2.94 4.24
N TRP A 11 17.86 -2.32 3.18
CA TRP A 11 18.47 -1.15 2.54
C TRP A 11 18.60 0.03 3.49
N HIS A 12 17.57 0.27 4.30
CA HIS A 12 17.61 1.32 5.31
C HIS A 12 18.69 1.07 6.36
N ARG A 13 18.88 -0.19 6.79
CA ARG A 13 19.87 -0.56 7.82
C ARG A 13 21.31 -0.59 7.33
N ILE A 14 21.56 -1.08 6.12
CA ILE A 14 22.94 -1.41 5.65
C ILE A 14 23.51 -0.30 4.76
N ILE A 15 22.70 0.28 3.88
CA ILE A 15 23.19 1.09 2.75
C ILE A 15 22.90 2.59 2.96
N ASN A 16 22.15 2.95 4.02
CA ASN A 16 21.68 4.32 4.29
C ASN A 16 21.02 4.97 3.05
N PHE A 17 20.22 4.17 2.34
CA PHE A 17 19.56 4.56 1.11
C PHE A 17 18.23 5.25 1.42
N ASN A 18 18.01 6.45 0.88
CA ASN A 18 16.85 7.28 1.23
C ASN A 18 15.77 7.36 0.14
N VAL A 19 16.08 7.04 -1.11
CA VAL A 19 15.13 7.15 -2.24
C VAL A 19 15.25 5.98 -3.19
N THR A 20 14.17 5.24 -3.42
CA THR A 20 14.07 4.19 -4.43
C THR A 20 12.82 4.38 -5.30
N SER A 21 12.60 3.48 -6.25
CA SER A 21 11.38 3.48 -7.07
C SER A 21 10.83 2.08 -7.27
N THR A 22 9.53 2.00 -7.53
CA THR A 22 8.84 0.74 -7.82
C THR A 22 7.77 0.95 -8.87
N GLU A 23 7.46 -0.11 -9.61
CA GLU A 23 6.46 -0.06 -10.67
C GLU A 23 5.10 -0.59 -10.20
N ASN A 24 5.10 -1.75 -9.53
CA ASN A 24 3.91 -2.57 -9.33
C ASN A 24 3.72 -2.98 -7.85
N TYR A 25 4.37 -2.29 -6.91
CA TYR A 25 4.20 -2.54 -5.48
C TYR A 25 3.84 -1.25 -4.75
N PRO A 26 2.87 -1.24 -3.82
CA PRO A 26 2.05 -2.36 -3.39
C PRO A 26 0.84 -2.67 -4.31
N TYR A 27 0.79 -2.09 -5.52
CA TYR A 27 -0.29 -2.27 -6.49
C TYR A 27 0.25 -2.75 -7.84
N HIS A 28 -0.27 -3.84 -8.40
CA HIS A 28 0.17 -4.32 -9.71
C HIS A 28 -0.77 -3.96 -10.88
N HIS A 29 -2.02 -3.59 -10.61
CA HIS A 29 -3.03 -3.27 -11.64
C HIS A 29 -3.40 -1.80 -11.80
N MET A 30 -2.61 -0.87 -11.26
CA MET A 30 -2.83 0.56 -11.51
C MET A 30 -2.36 0.95 -12.91
N SER A 31 -3.16 1.76 -13.61
CA SER A 31 -2.70 2.43 -14.82
C SER A 31 -1.44 3.24 -14.48
N PRO A 32 -0.45 3.35 -15.38
CA PRO A 32 0.79 4.06 -15.07
C PRO A 32 0.56 5.47 -14.51
N SER A 33 -0.38 6.23 -15.10
CA SER A 33 -0.77 7.56 -14.60
C SER A 33 -1.36 7.61 -13.20
N ASN A 34 -1.89 6.49 -12.70
CA ASN A 34 -2.49 6.39 -11.37
C ASN A 34 -1.56 5.74 -10.34
N ARG A 35 -0.38 5.28 -10.74
CA ARG A 35 0.62 4.73 -9.81
C ARG A 35 1.05 5.82 -8.83
N ARG A 36 0.98 5.51 -7.54
CA ARG A 36 1.37 6.42 -6.45
C ARG A 36 2.59 5.92 -5.70
N GLY A 37 3.42 6.86 -5.28
CA GLY A 37 4.54 6.58 -4.38
C GLY A 37 4.07 6.35 -2.94
N PHE A 38 5.02 6.01 -2.08
CA PHE A 38 4.81 5.99 -0.63
C PHE A 38 6.15 6.16 0.10
N ILE A 39 6.08 6.48 1.39
CA ILE A 39 7.21 6.55 2.30
C ILE A 39 7.14 5.32 3.22
N TYR A 40 8.22 4.54 3.26
CA TYR A 40 8.32 3.37 4.12
C TYR A 40 9.44 3.57 5.14
N LYS A 41 9.07 3.83 6.40
CA LYS A 41 10.04 4.05 7.50
C LYS A 41 11.17 5.04 7.13
N GLY A 42 10.80 6.15 6.49
CA GLY A 42 11.73 7.20 6.03
C GLY A 42 12.35 6.97 4.64
N LEU A 43 12.18 5.80 4.02
CA LEU A 43 12.57 5.54 2.64
C LEU A 43 11.49 6.07 1.68
N PHE A 44 11.85 7.02 0.82
CA PHE A 44 10.97 7.49 -0.25
C PHE A 44 10.92 6.47 -1.38
N VAL A 45 9.73 5.96 -1.72
CA VAL A 45 9.52 5.01 -2.81
C VAL A 45 8.68 5.68 -3.89
N LEU A 46 9.34 6.11 -4.97
CA LEU A 46 8.69 6.85 -6.06
C LEU A 46 8.00 5.92 -7.08
N PRO A 47 6.86 6.35 -7.67
CA PRO A 47 6.13 5.55 -8.63
C PRO A 47 6.79 5.61 -10.00
N ARG A 48 7.23 4.45 -10.48
CA ARG A 48 7.89 4.30 -11.77
C ARG A 48 6.89 4.02 -12.88
N GLN A 49 7.06 4.73 -13.97
CA GLN A 49 6.28 4.65 -15.19
C GLN A 49 6.94 3.73 -16.21
N SER A 50 6.13 3.00 -16.97
CA SER A 50 6.62 2.11 -18.03
C SER A 50 6.71 2.90 -19.34
N CYS A 51 7.89 2.97 -19.94
CA CYS A 51 8.10 3.66 -21.22
C CYS A 51 7.89 2.76 -22.45
N SER A 52 7.46 1.50 -22.24
CA SER A 52 7.27 0.49 -23.29
C SER A 52 8.54 0.21 -24.13
N LEU A 53 9.71 0.44 -23.54
CA LEU A 53 10.98 -0.06 -24.03
C LEU A 53 11.30 -1.36 -23.31
N TYR A 54 11.57 -2.42 -24.07
CA TYR A 54 11.85 -3.75 -23.54
C TYR A 54 13.34 -4.07 -23.67
N THR A 55 13.86 -4.90 -22.76
CA THR A 55 15.26 -5.36 -22.84
C THR A 55 15.53 -6.25 -24.06
N THR A 56 14.49 -6.90 -24.58
CA THR A 56 14.55 -7.78 -25.75
C THR A 56 14.51 -7.02 -27.07
N THR A 57 14.07 -5.76 -27.07
CA THR A 57 13.89 -4.97 -28.29
C THR A 57 15.11 -4.08 -28.51
N ARG A 58 15.97 -4.49 -29.45
CA ARG A 58 17.20 -3.76 -29.82
C ARG A 58 17.03 -2.86 -31.05
N ASN A 59 16.18 -3.28 -31.98
CA ASN A 59 15.99 -2.62 -33.26
C ASN A 59 14.55 -2.13 -33.43
N TYR A 60 14.37 -1.02 -34.13
CA TYR A 60 13.08 -0.37 -34.37
C TYR A 60 12.10 -1.29 -35.12
N THR A 61 12.59 -2.02 -36.12
CA THR A 61 11.79 -2.96 -36.92
C THR A 61 11.27 -4.15 -36.09
N ASN A 62 11.99 -4.50 -35.03
CA ASN A 62 11.70 -5.67 -34.18
C ASN A 62 10.88 -5.27 -32.94
N TYR A 63 10.28 -4.08 -32.95
CA TYR A 63 9.41 -3.65 -31.86
C TYR A 63 8.20 -4.58 -31.74
N PRO A 64 7.79 -5.00 -30.52
CA PRO A 64 6.69 -5.93 -30.35
C PRO A 64 5.40 -5.42 -30.99
N ASN A 65 4.84 -6.20 -31.92
CA ASN A 65 3.68 -5.84 -32.76
C ASN A 65 3.93 -4.69 -33.75
N GLY A 66 5.19 -4.52 -34.18
CA GLY A 66 5.59 -3.57 -35.21
C GLY A 66 5.90 -2.17 -34.68
N SER A 67 6.76 -1.47 -35.42
CA SER A 67 7.22 -0.12 -35.10
C SER A 67 6.10 0.92 -35.04
N HIS A 68 5.02 0.75 -35.81
CA HIS A 68 3.85 1.62 -35.77
C HIS A 68 3.20 1.68 -34.37
N ARG A 69 3.27 0.59 -33.59
CA ARG A 69 2.76 0.59 -32.22
C ARG A 69 3.56 1.53 -31.32
N LEU A 70 4.88 1.58 -31.49
CA LEU A 70 5.74 2.52 -30.77
C LEU A 70 5.34 3.97 -31.11
N GLU A 71 5.09 4.26 -32.38
CA GLU A 71 4.61 5.58 -32.84
C GLU A 71 3.29 5.97 -32.21
N GLN A 72 2.31 5.07 -32.19
CA GLN A 72 1.02 5.31 -31.54
C GLN A 72 1.16 5.59 -30.04
N TYR A 73 2.13 4.97 -29.37
CA TYR A 73 2.41 5.22 -27.95
C TYR A 73 2.93 6.65 -27.69
N LEU A 74 3.67 7.22 -28.65
CA LEU A 74 4.28 8.55 -28.58
C LEU A 74 3.33 9.65 -29.07
N MET A 75 2.63 9.44 -30.18
CA MET A 75 1.77 10.45 -30.81
C MET A 75 0.39 10.51 -30.15
N GLY A 76 0.28 11.22 -29.02
CA GLY A 76 -0.99 11.35 -28.28
C GLY A 76 -1.41 10.10 -27.50
N GLY A 77 -0.59 9.04 -27.57
CA GLY A 77 -0.82 7.77 -26.90
C GLY A 77 -0.44 7.76 -25.43
N LYS A 78 -0.22 6.53 -24.92
CA LYS A 78 -0.06 6.28 -23.48
C LYS A 78 1.13 7.04 -22.88
N LEU A 79 2.28 7.07 -23.56
CA LEU A 79 3.49 7.69 -23.01
C LEU A 79 3.35 9.23 -22.97
N PHE A 80 2.76 9.80 -24.02
CA PHE A 80 2.40 11.21 -24.07
C PHE A 80 1.46 11.59 -22.93
N ARG A 81 0.37 10.83 -22.74
CA ARG A 81 -0.60 11.09 -21.67
C ARG A 81 0.00 10.98 -20.27
N ILE A 82 0.92 10.02 -20.03
CA ILE A 82 1.59 9.89 -18.72
C ILE A 82 2.28 11.18 -18.33
N ILE A 83 3.02 11.83 -19.24
CA ILE A 83 3.71 13.09 -18.95
C ILE A 83 2.70 14.24 -18.75
N LEU A 84 1.60 14.27 -19.51
CA LEU A 84 0.58 15.30 -19.32
C LEU A 84 -0.15 15.19 -17.98
N THR A 85 -0.37 13.97 -17.48
CA THR A 85 -1.14 13.73 -16.26
C THR A 85 -0.31 13.69 -14.98
N ASN A 86 1.02 13.63 -15.09
CA ASN A 86 1.90 13.53 -13.93
C ASN A 86 2.92 14.66 -13.90
N PRO A 87 2.96 15.47 -12.84
CA PRO A 87 3.93 16.55 -12.69
C PRO A 87 5.37 16.03 -12.58
N ILE A 88 5.54 14.81 -12.05
CA ILE A 88 6.82 14.10 -11.96
C ILE A 88 6.67 12.74 -12.63
N SER A 89 7.52 12.46 -13.62
CA SER A 89 7.52 11.22 -14.38
C SER A 89 8.89 10.54 -14.31
N ILE A 90 8.91 9.31 -13.81
CA ILE A 90 10.14 8.52 -13.66
C ILE A 90 10.01 7.29 -14.54
N PHE A 91 10.90 7.12 -15.52
CA PHE A 91 10.82 6.01 -16.47
C PHE A 91 11.90 4.98 -16.22
N MET A 92 11.55 3.70 -16.32
CA MET A 92 12.55 2.63 -16.42
C MET A 92 13.03 2.50 -17.86
N SER A 93 14.33 2.54 -18.07
CA SER A 93 14.99 2.09 -19.30
C SER A 93 16.17 1.18 -18.95
N HIS A 94 16.78 0.57 -19.97
CA HIS A 94 17.91 -0.33 -19.81
C HIS A 94 19.04 0.04 -20.76
N ASN A 95 20.29 -0.33 -20.43
CA ASN A 95 21.46 -0.04 -21.26
C ASN A 95 21.30 -0.49 -22.72
N VAL A 96 20.64 -1.63 -22.95
CA VAL A 96 20.35 -2.14 -24.30
C VAL A 96 19.48 -1.21 -25.14
N ASN A 97 18.62 -0.38 -24.52
CA ASN A 97 17.77 0.56 -25.24
C ASN A 97 18.55 1.76 -25.80
N TYR A 98 19.77 2.00 -25.30
CA TYR A 98 20.68 3.04 -25.77
C TYR A 98 21.78 2.48 -26.70
N GLY A 99 21.77 1.17 -26.96
CA GLY A 99 22.59 0.54 -27.99
C GLY A 99 21.88 0.47 -29.35
N HIS A 100 22.57 -0.04 -30.37
CA HIS A 100 22.06 -0.23 -31.75
C HIS A 100 21.29 0.98 -32.29
N ASP A 101 19.98 0.83 -32.52
CA ASP A 101 19.09 1.86 -33.08
C ASP A 101 18.81 3.01 -32.09
N ARG A 102 19.36 2.95 -30.87
CA ARG A 102 19.22 3.99 -29.84
C ARG A 102 17.75 4.34 -29.57
N LEU A 103 16.92 3.31 -29.46
CA LEU A 103 15.47 3.44 -29.26
C LEU A 103 15.11 4.31 -28.05
N GLY A 104 15.91 4.27 -26.98
CA GLY A 104 15.75 5.15 -25.82
C GLY A 104 15.85 6.62 -26.22
N ASN A 105 16.92 7.01 -26.93
CA ASN A 105 17.08 8.39 -27.42
C ASN A 105 15.94 8.78 -28.35
N TYR A 106 15.60 7.92 -29.31
CA TYR A 106 14.51 8.16 -30.25
C TYR A 106 13.19 8.44 -29.54
N VAL A 107 12.79 7.57 -28.60
CA VAL A 107 11.54 7.69 -27.84
C VAL A 107 11.49 9.00 -27.07
N PHE A 108 12.50 9.29 -26.24
CA PHE A 108 12.43 10.46 -25.36
C PHE A 108 12.64 11.78 -26.10
N SER A 109 13.51 11.84 -27.12
CA SER A 109 13.66 13.04 -27.94
C SER A 109 12.38 13.37 -28.71
N LYS A 110 11.76 12.38 -29.34
CA LYS A 110 10.49 12.56 -30.06
C LYS A 110 9.36 12.93 -29.12
N LEU A 111 9.29 12.32 -27.94
CA LEU A 111 8.29 12.63 -26.93
C LEU A 111 8.41 14.07 -26.42
N ILE A 112 9.63 14.52 -26.07
CA ILE A 112 9.88 15.90 -25.66
C ILE A 112 9.52 16.86 -26.78
N TYR A 113 9.95 16.57 -28.02
CA TYR A 113 9.60 17.38 -29.19
C TYR A 113 8.08 17.52 -29.36
N LEU A 114 7.33 16.41 -29.30
CA LEU A 114 5.88 16.44 -29.40
C LEU A 114 5.24 17.25 -28.26
N ILE A 115 5.65 17.04 -27.02
CA ILE A 115 5.07 17.76 -25.88
C ILE A 115 5.38 19.25 -25.95
N SER A 116 6.62 19.64 -26.27
CA SER A 116 6.99 21.05 -26.41
C SER A 116 6.33 21.73 -27.62
N THR A 117 5.98 20.98 -28.66
CA THR A 117 5.27 21.51 -29.83
C THR A 117 3.80 21.74 -29.54
N TRP A 118 3.15 20.78 -28.86
CA TRP A 118 1.69 20.77 -28.68
C TRP A 118 1.24 21.33 -27.32
N THR A 119 2.16 21.64 -26.41
CA THR A 119 1.86 22.15 -25.07
C THR A 119 2.84 23.24 -24.65
N ARG A 120 2.53 23.94 -23.55
CA ARG A 120 3.44 24.92 -22.92
C ARG A 120 4.23 24.33 -21.74
N ILE A 121 4.28 23.00 -21.62
CA ILE A 121 4.97 22.33 -20.51
C ILE A 121 6.47 22.57 -20.65
N LYS A 122 7.09 23.03 -19.55
CA LYS A 122 8.53 23.16 -19.44
C LYS A 122 9.08 21.97 -18.66
N PHE A 123 10.08 21.33 -19.23
CA PHE A 123 10.79 20.24 -18.58
C PHE A 123 11.95 20.78 -17.73
N SER A 124 12.13 20.24 -16.54
CA SER A 124 13.33 20.44 -15.72
C SER A 124 13.87 19.07 -15.32
N HIS A 125 15.19 18.96 -15.29
CA HIS A 125 15.91 17.72 -14.96
C HIS A 125 17.04 17.97 -13.94
N ASP A 126 17.05 19.16 -13.33
CA ASP A 126 18.16 19.66 -12.52
C ASP A 126 18.09 19.24 -11.04
N LEU A 127 17.09 18.44 -10.68
CA LEU A 127 16.88 17.97 -9.31
C LEU A 127 17.63 16.67 -9.06
N SER A 128 18.33 16.58 -7.93
CA SER A 128 18.81 15.31 -7.41
C SER A 128 17.65 14.37 -7.10
N THR A 129 17.93 13.07 -6.97
CA THR A 129 16.89 12.07 -6.62
C THR A 129 16.20 12.36 -5.29
N SER A 130 16.94 12.92 -4.32
CA SER A 130 16.41 13.30 -3.01
C SER A 130 15.49 14.51 -3.09
N GLU A 131 15.89 15.55 -3.83
CA GLU A 131 15.05 16.74 -4.03
C GLU A 131 13.79 16.40 -4.83
N LEU A 132 13.91 15.55 -5.86
CA LEU A 132 12.77 15.04 -6.63
C LEU A 132 11.79 14.31 -5.71
N ALA A 133 12.28 13.48 -4.80
CA ALA A 133 11.44 12.74 -3.87
C ALA A 133 10.72 13.66 -2.90
N GLN A 134 11.43 14.62 -2.29
CA GLN A 134 10.84 15.61 -1.40
C GLN A 134 9.75 16.41 -2.12
N LYS A 135 10.04 16.89 -3.34
CA LYS A 135 9.08 17.61 -4.17
C LYS A 135 7.84 16.75 -4.50
N TYR A 136 8.03 15.47 -4.81
CA TYR A 136 6.91 14.56 -5.06
C TYR A 136 5.98 14.46 -3.85
N PHE A 137 6.53 14.14 -2.66
CA PHE A 137 5.71 13.87 -1.48
C PHE A 137 5.23 15.11 -0.75
N TYR A 138 5.96 16.23 -0.77
CA TYR A 138 5.60 17.41 0.01
C TYR A 138 4.90 18.49 -0.82
N ASP A 139 5.26 18.66 -2.09
CA ASP A 139 4.68 19.72 -2.92
C ASP A 139 3.48 19.23 -3.74
N TYR A 140 3.57 18.03 -4.32
CA TYR A 140 2.54 17.52 -5.24
C TYR A 140 1.57 16.52 -4.61
N TYR A 141 2.05 15.65 -3.72
CA TYR A 141 1.25 14.54 -3.16
C TYR A 141 1.40 14.39 -1.62
N PRO A 142 1.08 15.44 -0.82
CA PRO A 142 1.19 15.41 0.65
C PRO A 142 0.34 14.33 1.31
N ASP A 143 -0.78 13.93 0.70
CA ASP A 143 -1.68 12.91 1.23
C ASP A 143 -1.24 11.46 0.90
N GLU A 144 -0.22 11.27 0.06
CA GLU A 144 0.21 9.96 -0.46
C GLU A 144 1.48 9.44 0.21
N GLN A 145 1.63 9.67 1.51
CA GLN A 145 2.83 9.28 2.25
C GLN A 145 2.81 7.82 2.69
N MET A 146 1.63 7.22 2.91
CA MET A 146 1.53 5.87 3.43
C MET A 146 1.23 4.87 2.31
N PRO A 147 1.86 3.67 2.32
CA PRO A 147 1.51 2.63 1.37
C PRO A 147 0.04 2.21 1.56
N ILE A 148 -0.64 1.77 0.50
CA ILE A 148 -1.91 1.07 0.64
C ILE A 148 -1.72 -0.34 0.09
N PHE A 149 -1.67 -1.31 1.00
CA PHE A 149 -1.45 -2.69 0.65
C PHE A 149 -2.70 -3.27 0.01
N THR A 150 -2.55 -3.89 -1.17
CA THR A 150 -3.64 -4.58 -1.85
C THR A 150 -3.62 -6.06 -1.53
N ASN A 151 -4.76 -6.73 -1.76
CA ASN A 151 -4.86 -8.17 -1.56
C ASN A 151 -3.91 -8.92 -2.51
N PRO A 152 -2.86 -9.59 -2.01
CA PRO A 152 -1.96 -10.32 -2.87
C PRO A 152 -2.65 -11.55 -3.48
N CYS A 153 -3.64 -12.15 -2.82
CA CYS A 153 -4.32 -13.36 -3.28
C CYS A 153 -5.14 -13.17 -4.55
N HIS A 154 -5.50 -11.93 -4.89
CA HIS A 154 -6.19 -11.60 -6.14
C HIS A 154 -5.23 -11.23 -7.29
N ASP A 155 -3.91 -11.24 -7.03
CA ASP A 155 -2.90 -10.77 -7.96
C ASP A 155 -1.70 -11.73 -8.02
N GLN A 156 -1.54 -12.40 -9.16
CA GLN A 156 -0.49 -13.40 -9.33
C GLN A 156 0.92 -12.82 -9.22
N MET A 157 1.15 -11.56 -9.61
CA MET A 157 2.46 -10.92 -9.43
C MET A 157 2.75 -10.68 -7.95
N LEU A 158 1.77 -10.18 -7.19
CA LEU A 158 1.94 -9.97 -5.75
C LEU A 158 2.09 -11.31 -5.00
N MET A 159 1.33 -12.36 -5.36
CA MET A 159 1.54 -13.71 -4.81
C MET A 159 2.95 -14.25 -5.08
N ASN A 160 3.54 -13.95 -6.24
CA ASN A 160 4.90 -14.37 -6.54
C ASN A 160 5.95 -13.68 -5.64
N LEU A 161 5.65 -12.48 -5.10
CA LEU A 161 6.48 -11.84 -4.08
C LEU A 161 6.38 -12.54 -2.72
N TRP A 162 5.32 -13.31 -2.50
CA TRP A 162 5.07 -14.17 -1.34
C TRP A 162 5.50 -15.63 -1.58
N ASN A 163 6.45 -15.85 -2.49
CA ASN A 163 6.91 -17.20 -2.88
C ASN A 163 5.78 -18.14 -3.34
N GLY A 164 4.64 -17.60 -3.78
CA GLY A 164 3.50 -18.40 -4.23
C GLY A 164 2.77 -19.16 -3.12
N ASN A 165 2.94 -18.78 -1.85
CA ASN A 165 2.31 -19.49 -0.74
C ASN A 165 0.81 -19.16 -0.61
N HIS A 166 -0.02 -19.78 -1.44
CA HIS A 166 -1.47 -19.58 -1.45
C HIS A 166 -2.17 -20.00 -0.14
N SER A 167 -1.54 -20.83 0.69
CA SER A 167 -2.09 -21.19 2.01
C SER A 167 -2.27 -19.97 2.91
N MET A 168 -1.43 -18.94 2.74
CA MET A 168 -1.52 -17.68 3.49
C MET A 168 -2.84 -16.92 3.24
N CYS A 169 -3.49 -17.16 2.09
CA CYS A 169 -4.75 -16.52 1.77
C CYS A 169 -5.90 -16.95 2.69
N ARG A 170 -5.84 -18.17 3.24
CA ARG A 170 -6.82 -18.68 4.20
C ARG A 170 -6.66 -18.06 5.60
N ILE A 171 -5.49 -17.49 5.89
CA ILE A 171 -5.18 -16.89 7.19
C ILE A 171 -5.86 -15.52 7.35
N PHE A 172 -6.17 -14.82 6.26
CA PHE A 172 -6.89 -13.55 6.34
C PHE A 172 -8.23 -13.70 7.08
N PRO A 173 -8.63 -12.69 7.86
CA PRO A 173 -9.91 -12.73 8.56
C PRO A 173 -11.09 -12.70 7.58
N GLN A 174 -12.16 -13.37 7.95
CA GLN A 174 -13.41 -13.44 7.20
C GLN A 174 -14.37 -12.31 7.59
N PHE A 175 -14.19 -11.74 8.79
CA PHE A 175 -14.91 -10.55 9.24
C PHE A 175 -14.08 -9.70 10.21
N LEU A 176 -14.42 -8.41 10.29
CA LEU A 176 -13.81 -7.44 11.22
C LEU A 176 -14.87 -6.84 12.14
N ILE A 177 -14.60 -6.79 13.44
CA ILE A 177 -15.40 -6.02 14.39
C ILE A 177 -14.79 -4.63 14.49
N VAL A 178 -15.39 -3.65 13.81
CA VAL A 178 -14.75 -2.34 13.57
C VAL A 178 -15.06 -1.28 14.63
N GLY A 179 -15.95 -1.57 15.59
CA GLY A 179 -16.36 -0.63 16.62
C GLY A 179 -17.82 -0.21 16.51
N PRO A 180 -18.15 1.04 16.92
CA PRO A 180 -17.29 2.00 17.62
C PRO A 180 -16.85 1.54 19.02
N GLN A 181 -16.01 2.34 19.67
CA GLN A 181 -15.65 2.14 21.08
C GLN A 181 -16.88 2.33 21.99
N LYS A 182 -16.85 1.66 23.16
CA LYS A 182 -17.85 1.78 24.23
C LYS A 182 -19.26 1.29 23.87
N THR A 183 -19.34 0.31 22.97
CA THR A 183 -20.61 -0.32 22.57
C THR A 183 -20.67 -1.82 22.87
N GLY A 184 -19.74 -2.34 23.67
CA GLY A 184 -19.71 -3.76 24.05
C GLY A 184 -18.89 -4.67 23.14
N THR A 185 -18.07 -4.10 22.24
CA THR A 185 -17.26 -4.88 21.29
C THR A 185 -16.29 -5.88 21.93
N THR A 186 -15.77 -5.59 23.12
CA THR A 186 -14.94 -6.55 23.88
C THR A 186 -15.76 -7.73 24.39
N ALA A 187 -17.00 -7.50 24.85
CA ALA A 187 -17.89 -8.58 25.28
C ALA A 187 -18.25 -9.49 24.09
N LEU A 188 -18.58 -8.90 22.93
CA LEU A 188 -18.81 -9.65 21.69
C LEU A 188 -17.58 -10.48 21.29
N TYR A 189 -16.39 -9.87 21.30
CA TYR A 189 -15.14 -10.58 21.04
C TYR A 189 -14.97 -11.79 21.98
N SER A 190 -15.19 -11.62 23.29
CA SER A 190 -15.06 -12.71 24.27
C SER A 190 -16.10 -13.81 24.08
N MET A 191 -17.31 -13.49 23.66
CA MET A 191 -18.35 -14.48 23.35
C MET A 191 -18.01 -15.27 22.07
N LEU A 192 -17.61 -14.57 21.00
CA LEU A 192 -17.24 -15.22 19.74
C LEU A 192 -16.00 -16.10 19.88
N SER A 193 -15.02 -15.68 20.70
CA SER A 193 -13.80 -16.46 20.95
C SER A 193 -14.03 -17.79 21.65
N GLN A 194 -15.23 -18.05 22.17
CA GLN A 194 -15.60 -19.34 22.77
C GLN A 194 -16.13 -20.34 21.73
N HIS A 195 -16.46 -19.88 20.52
CA HIS A 195 -16.98 -20.77 19.48
C HIS A 195 -15.83 -21.57 18.86
N PRO A 196 -15.95 -22.90 18.69
CA PRO A 196 -14.85 -23.76 18.25
C PRO A 196 -14.32 -23.41 16.85
N ASP A 197 -15.18 -22.92 15.95
CA ASP A 197 -14.80 -22.52 14.59
C ASP A 197 -14.46 -21.02 14.43
N LEU A 198 -14.48 -20.22 15.50
CA LEU A 198 -14.15 -18.79 15.42
C LEU A 198 -12.85 -18.48 16.15
N HIS A 199 -11.88 -18.01 15.39
CA HIS A 199 -10.52 -17.82 15.88
C HIS A 199 -10.15 -16.33 15.87
N PRO A 200 -9.98 -15.71 17.04
CA PRO A 200 -9.57 -14.32 17.10
C PRO A 200 -8.10 -14.14 16.73
N SER A 201 -7.72 -12.92 16.36
CA SER A 201 -6.32 -12.51 16.37
C SER A 201 -5.70 -12.62 17.76
N LYS A 202 -4.37 -12.82 17.79
CA LYS A 202 -3.54 -12.86 19.00
C LYS A 202 -3.70 -11.59 19.82
N LYS A 203 -3.75 -11.76 21.14
CA LYS A 203 -3.75 -10.64 22.09
C LYS A 203 -2.34 -10.05 22.23
N ASN A 204 -2.28 -8.74 22.44
CA ASN A 204 -1.04 -8.01 22.73
C ASN A 204 -1.14 -7.38 24.13
N PHE A 205 -0.01 -7.25 24.84
CA PHE A 205 0.06 -6.59 26.15
C PHE A 205 -0.30 -5.09 26.10
N ILE A 206 -0.11 -4.42 24.96
CA ILE A 206 -0.33 -2.97 24.85
C ILE A 206 -1.79 -2.64 24.53
N THR A 207 -2.37 -3.36 23.56
CA THR A 207 -3.70 -3.07 22.99
C THR A 207 -4.72 -4.17 23.26
N TYR A 208 -4.36 -5.15 24.10
CA TYR A 208 -5.20 -6.28 24.49
C TYR A 208 -5.71 -7.06 23.27
N GLU A 209 -7.03 -7.13 23.08
CA GLU A 209 -7.65 -7.80 21.94
C GLU A 209 -7.60 -7.02 20.62
N GLU A 210 -7.14 -5.76 20.64
CA GLU A 210 -7.12 -4.92 19.43
C GLU A 210 -5.78 -4.95 18.72
N LEU A 211 -5.74 -5.32 17.43
CA LEU A 211 -4.51 -5.21 16.63
C LEU A 211 -4.22 -3.77 16.21
N GLN A 212 -5.27 -3.00 15.91
CA GLN A 212 -5.20 -1.63 15.41
C GLN A 212 -4.35 -1.46 14.13
N PHE A 213 -4.16 -2.53 13.36
CA PHE A 213 -3.31 -2.57 12.16
C PHE A 213 -3.72 -1.52 11.12
N PHE A 214 -5.01 -1.38 10.82
CA PHE A 214 -5.46 -0.46 9.77
C PHE A 214 -5.49 1.02 10.23
N SER A 215 -5.64 1.28 11.53
CA SER A 215 -5.74 2.64 12.09
C SER A 215 -4.41 3.22 12.58
N ASN A 216 -3.41 2.39 12.86
CA ASN A 216 -2.12 2.83 13.41
C ASN A 216 -1.01 2.71 12.38
N ASP A 217 -0.45 3.84 11.95
CA ASP A 217 0.56 3.90 10.88
C ASP A 217 1.85 3.13 11.21
N THR A 218 2.30 3.18 12.46
CA THR A 218 3.51 2.47 12.91
C THR A 218 3.32 0.96 12.82
N ILE A 219 2.15 0.46 13.23
CA ILE A 219 1.81 -0.96 13.15
C ILE A 219 1.60 -1.37 11.69
N TYR A 220 0.89 -0.55 10.93
CA TYR A 220 0.58 -0.78 9.53
C TYR A 220 1.84 -0.94 8.66
N LEU A 221 2.89 -0.15 8.93
CA LEU A 221 4.19 -0.24 8.24
C LEU A 221 4.95 -1.55 8.51
N ASN A 222 4.51 -2.41 9.42
CA ASN A 222 5.06 -3.77 9.51
C ASN A 222 4.56 -4.67 8.37
N GLY A 223 3.52 -4.23 7.67
CA GLY A 223 3.01 -4.82 6.44
C GLY A 223 2.17 -6.07 6.62
N ILE A 224 1.71 -6.63 5.50
CA ILE A 224 0.72 -7.70 5.50
C ILE A 224 1.24 -8.98 6.17
N ASN A 225 2.52 -9.34 6.01
CA ASN A 225 3.08 -10.53 6.67
C ASN A 225 3.00 -10.42 8.19
N TRP A 226 3.28 -9.23 8.74
CA TRP A 226 3.12 -9.00 10.18
C TRP A 226 1.66 -9.17 10.61
N TYR A 227 0.72 -8.66 9.80
CA TYR A 227 -0.72 -8.79 10.07
C TYR A 227 -1.19 -10.24 10.06
N LEU A 228 -0.79 -11.03 9.05
CA LEU A 228 -1.13 -12.45 8.98
C LEU A 228 -0.53 -13.27 10.13
N ASN A 229 0.67 -12.91 10.61
CA ASN A 229 1.28 -13.58 11.76
C ASN A 229 0.52 -13.34 13.09
N GLN A 230 -0.44 -12.41 13.11
CA GLN A 230 -1.34 -12.21 14.25
C GLN A 230 -2.45 -13.25 14.33
N PHE A 231 -2.58 -14.12 13.31
CA PHE A 231 -3.52 -15.24 13.31
C PHE A 231 -2.72 -16.54 13.36
N ASP A 232 -3.21 -17.52 14.11
CA ASP A 232 -2.57 -18.84 14.14
C ASP A 232 -2.97 -19.65 12.90
N SER A 233 -1.98 -20.07 12.12
CA SER A 233 -2.20 -20.89 10.92
C SER A 233 -2.84 -22.23 11.24
N ASP A 234 -2.58 -22.74 12.43
CA ASP A 234 -2.99 -24.07 12.89
C ASP A 234 -4.48 -24.11 13.24
N ASN A 235 -5.12 -22.95 13.39
CA ASN A 235 -6.55 -22.84 13.67
C ASN A 235 -7.43 -23.13 12.44
N ILE A 236 -6.84 -23.27 11.25
CA ILE A 236 -7.58 -23.60 10.02
C ILE A 236 -7.72 -25.12 9.92
N VAL A 237 -8.48 -25.70 10.85
CA VAL A 237 -8.65 -27.15 10.98
C VAL A 237 -9.84 -27.64 10.14
N SER A 238 -10.91 -26.83 10.06
CA SER A 238 -12.13 -27.15 9.32
C SER A 238 -12.36 -26.16 8.16
N GLU A 239 -13.23 -26.52 7.22
CA GLU A 239 -13.70 -25.58 6.18
C GLU A 239 -14.53 -24.43 6.77
N TRP A 240 -15.04 -24.61 7.99
CA TRP A 240 -15.86 -23.65 8.71
C TRP A 240 -15.06 -22.72 9.61
N SER A 241 -13.78 -23.02 9.86
CA SER A 241 -12.88 -22.19 10.66
C SER A 241 -12.77 -20.78 10.07
N MET A 242 -13.14 -19.77 10.85
CA MET A 242 -13.06 -18.35 10.48
C MET A 242 -12.17 -17.58 11.44
N ASN A 243 -11.20 -16.87 10.89
CA ASN A 243 -10.41 -15.87 11.58
C ASN A 243 -11.16 -14.54 11.66
N PHE A 244 -11.01 -13.83 12.77
CA PHE A 244 -11.53 -12.47 12.92
C PHE A 244 -10.64 -11.60 13.79
N GLU A 245 -10.68 -10.29 13.57
CA GLU A 245 -10.10 -9.33 14.51
C GLU A 245 -11.17 -8.35 14.99
N LYS A 246 -10.88 -7.72 16.13
CA LYS A 246 -11.65 -6.59 16.65
C LYS A 246 -10.71 -5.40 16.82
N SER A 247 -11.12 -4.23 16.34
CA SER A 247 -10.40 -2.97 16.60
C SER A 247 -11.40 -1.83 16.51
N ALA A 248 -11.84 -1.33 17.66
CA ALA A 248 -12.90 -0.34 17.71
C ALA A 248 -12.47 1.05 17.19
N THR A 249 -11.16 1.24 17.00
CA THR A 249 -10.55 2.42 16.37
C THR A 249 -10.82 2.51 14.87
N TYR A 250 -11.25 1.43 14.21
CA TYR A 250 -11.48 1.42 12.76
C TYR A 250 -12.73 2.23 12.37
N PHE A 251 -13.78 2.23 13.19
CA PHE A 251 -15.04 2.92 12.91
C PHE A 251 -14.87 4.41 12.64
N ASP A 252 -14.05 5.10 13.44
CA ASP A 252 -13.82 6.55 13.31
C ASP A 252 -12.63 6.89 12.37
N SER A 253 -11.96 5.89 11.77
CA SER A 253 -10.71 6.09 11.00
C SER A 253 -10.91 6.00 9.49
N ILE A 254 -10.80 7.14 8.80
CA ILE A 254 -10.85 7.22 7.33
C ILE A 254 -9.71 6.42 6.68
N LEU A 255 -8.52 6.47 7.27
CA LEU A 255 -7.36 5.69 6.79
C LEU A 255 -7.62 4.20 6.91
N ALA A 256 -8.20 3.75 8.04
CA ALA A 256 -8.52 2.34 8.21
C ALA A 256 -9.50 1.85 7.13
N MET A 257 -10.55 2.61 6.83
CA MET A 257 -11.50 2.28 5.77
C MET A 257 -10.81 2.13 4.39
N LYS A 258 -9.93 3.07 4.02
CA LYS A 258 -9.18 3.00 2.75
C LYS A 258 -8.29 1.76 2.68
N ARG A 259 -7.58 1.43 3.77
CA ARG A 259 -6.67 0.28 3.84
C ARG A 259 -7.41 -1.05 3.88
N ILE A 260 -8.50 -1.15 4.63
CA ILE A 260 -9.37 -2.34 4.66
C ILE A 260 -9.92 -2.61 3.28
N LYS A 261 -10.48 -1.59 2.59
CA LYS A 261 -11.02 -1.77 1.24
C LYS A 261 -9.98 -2.26 0.24
N ALA A 262 -8.75 -1.78 0.34
CA ALA A 262 -7.67 -2.18 -0.57
C ALA A 262 -7.17 -3.62 -0.30
N LEU A 263 -6.98 -3.98 0.97
CA LEU A 263 -6.44 -5.29 1.35
C LEU A 263 -7.51 -6.39 1.37
N LEU A 264 -8.73 -6.05 1.79
CA LEU A 264 -9.83 -6.97 2.09
C LEU A 264 -11.14 -6.47 1.45
N PRO A 265 -11.22 -6.39 0.11
CA PRO A 265 -12.33 -5.71 -0.58
C PRO A 265 -13.71 -6.36 -0.37
N HIS A 266 -13.76 -7.64 -0.01
CA HIS A 266 -15.00 -8.42 0.17
C HIS A 266 -15.26 -8.83 1.63
N ILE A 267 -14.54 -8.24 2.58
CA ILE A 267 -14.68 -8.62 3.99
C ILE A 267 -16.02 -8.18 4.58
N ARG A 268 -16.54 -8.99 5.51
CA ARG A 268 -17.73 -8.65 6.27
C ARG A 268 -17.36 -7.73 7.43
N LEU A 269 -18.09 -6.63 7.59
CA LEU A 269 -17.89 -5.69 8.70
C LEU A 269 -18.99 -5.85 9.73
N VAL A 270 -18.61 -6.00 10.99
CA VAL A 270 -19.50 -6.07 12.14
C VAL A 270 -19.36 -4.79 12.95
N MET A 271 -20.48 -4.12 13.17
CA MET A 271 -20.56 -2.88 13.95
C MET A 271 -21.56 -3.07 15.09
N MET A 272 -21.19 -2.59 16.28
CA MET A 272 -22.06 -2.59 17.45
C MET A 272 -22.45 -1.16 17.79
N LEU A 273 -23.75 -0.86 17.74
CA LEU A 273 -24.27 0.46 18.05
C LEU A 273 -25.09 0.40 19.35
N THR A 274 -25.00 1.47 20.13
CA THR A 274 -25.80 1.70 21.34
C THR A 274 -26.34 3.12 21.31
N GLU A 275 -27.21 3.47 22.26
CA GLU A 275 -27.71 4.84 22.40
C GLU A 275 -26.53 5.84 22.46
N PRO A 276 -26.52 6.91 21.63
CA PRO A 276 -25.38 7.80 21.49
C PRO A 276 -24.98 8.51 22.80
N GLY A 277 -25.95 8.92 23.61
CA GLY A 277 -25.74 9.57 24.91
C GLY A 277 -25.05 8.65 25.91
N ALA A 278 -25.53 7.42 26.05
CA ALA A 278 -24.95 6.38 26.90
C ALA A 278 -23.53 6.03 26.44
N ARG A 279 -23.29 5.91 25.13
CA ARG A 279 -21.96 5.69 24.57
C ARG A 279 -21.01 6.85 24.93
N ALA A 280 -21.48 8.09 24.75
CA ALA A 280 -20.70 9.29 25.06
C ALA A 280 -20.37 9.37 26.56
N TYR A 281 -21.34 9.10 27.43
CA TYR A 281 -21.16 9.03 28.87
C TYR A 281 -20.16 7.95 29.28
N SER A 282 -20.26 6.74 28.71
CA SER A 282 -19.31 5.66 28.95
C SER A 282 -17.89 6.01 28.50
N ARG A 283 -17.74 6.73 27.39
CA ARG A 283 -16.44 7.24 26.93
C ARG A 283 -15.89 8.30 27.87
N TYR A 284 -16.73 9.19 28.39
CA TYR A 284 -16.37 10.20 29.39
C TYR A 284 -15.85 9.55 30.68
N GLN A 285 -16.57 8.56 31.22
CA GLN A 285 -16.16 7.86 32.45
C GLN A 285 -14.78 7.21 32.33
N VAL A 286 -14.48 6.55 31.19
CA VAL A 286 -13.15 5.96 30.96
C VAL A 286 -12.06 7.02 30.96
N ARG A 287 -12.26 8.14 30.26
CA ARG A 287 -11.29 9.24 30.23
C ARG A 287 -11.09 9.85 31.62
N TYR A 288 -12.16 10.06 32.36
CA TYR A 288 -12.12 10.61 33.70
C TYR A 288 -11.32 9.71 34.65
N ASN A 289 -11.59 8.41 34.64
CA ASN A 289 -10.87 7.45 35.49
C ASN A 289 -9.39 7.38 35.11
N ASN A 290 -9.04 7.33 33.82
CA ASN A 290 -7.64 7.30 33.39
C ASN A 290 -6.88 8.56 33.85
N HIS A 291 -7.49 9.74 33.79
CA HIS A 291 -6.87 10.98 34.31
C HIS A 291 -6.65 10.96 35.82
N ILE A 292 -7.52 10.29 36.59
CA ILE A 292 -7.33 10.13 38.04
C ILE A 292 -6.17 9.18 38.34
N TYR A 293 -6.05 8.08 37.60
CA TYR A 293 -4.93 7.15 37.76
C TYR A 293 -3.59 7.80 37.40
N ASP A 294 -3.52 8.57 36.30
CA ASP A 294 -2.31 9.33 35.96
C ASP A 294 -1.92 10.32 37.06
N ARG A 295 -2.88 11.01 37.70
CA ARG A 295 -2.57 11.93 38.82
C ARG A 295 -2.17 11.23 40.11
N LYS A 296 -2.64 10.00 40.36
CA LYS A 296 -2.28 9.22 41.55
C LYS A 296 -0.92 8.55 41.46
N CYS A 297 -0.36 8.38 40.26
CA CYS A 297 0.99 7.85 40.05
C CYS A 297 2.11 8.90 40.23
N PHE A 298 1.77 10.16 40.53
CA PHE A 298 2.71 11.26 40.78
C PHE A 298 2.82 11.68 42.25
N PHE A 299 2.33 10.87 43.19
CA PHE A 299 2.52 11.06 44.64
C PHE A 299 3.24 9.88 45.28
#